data_AF-A0A2D6STQ0-F1
#
_entry.id   AF-A0A2D6STQ0-F1
#
_cell.length_a   1.000
_cell.length_b   1.000
_cell.length_c   1.000
_cell.angle_alpha   90.00
_cell.angle_beta   90.00
_cell.angle_gamma   90.00
#
_symmetry.space_group_name_H-M   'P 1'
#
loop_
_entity.id
_entity.type
_entity.pdbx_description
1 polymer ?
#
loop_
_entity_poly.entity_id
_entity_poly.type
_entity_poly.pdbx_seq_one_letter_code
_entity_poly.pdbx_strand_id
1 'polypeptide(L)'
;GASQRQQHVALKKRATEIEAMQERLLNAYLAGTVDEATLSAKQSALRDEGTQVADSLARLATAGEFQPEDVRVALAVFEFAQNAAEIWRGSKMLEKREMLESVSLNRMLGDVTLVVEKRKPFDELVKRPLVTTSRDDRN
;
A
#
# COMPACT_ATOMS: atom_id res chain seq x y z
N GLY A 1 -0.47 -7.23 -2.26
CA GLY A 1 -0.04 -8.59 -2.66
C GLY A 1 -0.69 -9.06 -3.95
N ALA A 2 -1.64 -10.00 -3.91
CA ALA A 2 -2.46 -10.41 -5.07
C ALA A 2 -3.86 -9.74 -5.08
N SER A 3 -4.47 -9.60 -3.90
CA SER A 3 -5.80 -8.99 -3.71
C SER A 3 -5.88 -7.53 -4.19
N GLN A 4 -4.86 -6.71 -3.92
CA GLN A 4 -4.82 -5.32 -4.40
C GLN A 4 -4.68 -5.21 -5.92
N ARG A 5 -3.95 -6.14 -6.57
CA ARG A 5 -3.85 -6.16 -8.04
C ARG A 5 -5.17 -6.55 -8.67
N GLN A 6 -5.85 -7.56 -8.12
CA GLN A 6 -7.19 -7.95 -8.56
C GLN A 6 -8.21 -6.81 -8.36
N GLN A 7 -8.16 -6.13 -7.22
CA GLN A 7 -9.00 -4.96 -6.94
C GLN A 7 -8.72 -3.80 -7.90
N HIS A 8 -7.47 -3.53 -8.20
CA HIS A 8 -7.07 -2.50 -9.16
C HIS A 8 -7.54 -2.82 -10.59
N VAL A 9 -7.43 -4.08 -11.02
CA VAL A 9 -7.97 -4.53 -12.32
C VAL A 9 -9.50 -4.40 -12.37
N ALA A 10 -10.21 -4.78 -11.30
CA ALA A 10 -11.66 -4.67 -11.22
C ALA A 10 -12.12 -3.19 -11.26
N LEU A 11 -11.45 -2.29 -10.54
CA LEU A 11 -11.76 -0.86 -10.54
C LEU A 11 -11.46 -0.21 -11.89
N LYS A 12 -10.36 -0.57 -12.56
CA LYS A 12 -10.08 -0.12 -13.94
C LYS A 12 -11.17 -0.58 -14.91
N LYS A 13 -11.62 -1.83 -14.81
CA LYS A 13 -12.74 -2.32 -15.60
C LYS A 13 -14.01 -1.52 -15.31
N ARG A 14 -14.29 -1.22 -14.05
CA ARG A 14 -15.46 -0.42 -13.66
C ARG A 14 -15.41 1.00 -14.24
N ALA A 15 -14.23 1.63 -14.28
CA ALA A 15 -14.06 2.93 -14.91
C ALA A 15 -14.43 2.90 -16.41
N THR A 16 -13.94 1.89 -17.15
CA THR A 16 -14.28 1.73 -18.58
C THR A 16 -15.76 1.42 -18.82
N GLU A 17 -16.42 0.71 -17.89
CA GLU A 17 -17.86 0.47 -17.94
C GLU A 17 -18.65 1.77 -17.76
N ILE A 18 -18.24 2.63 -16.83
CA ILE A 18 -18.88 3.94 -16.59
C ILE A 18 -18.75 4.83 -17.83
N GLU A 19 -17.58 4.87 -18.47
CA GLU A 19 -17.37 5.62 -19.73
C GLU A 19 -18.30 5.10 -20.83
N ALA A 20 -18.40 3.78 -21.02
CA ALA A 20 -19.31 3.19 -21.99
C ALA A 20 -20.80 3.46 -21.67
N MET A 21 -21.17 3.51 -20.39
CA MET A 21 -22.53 3.87 -19.97
C MET A 21 -22.84 5.34 -20.25
N GLN A 22 -21.88 6.24 -20.05
CA GLN A 22 -22.03 7.67 -20.38
C GLN A 22 -22.21 7.87 -21.89
N GLU A 23 -21.42 7.17 -22.72
CA GLU A 23 -21.54 7.23 -24.18
C GLU A 23 -22.91 6.70 -24.67
N ARG A 24 -23.37 5.57 -24.11
CA ARG A 24 -24.70 5.03 -24.44
C ARG A 24 -25.83 5.95 -24.01
N LEU A 25 -25.71 6.59 -22.84
CA LEU A 25 -26.72 7.52 -22.34
C LEU A 25 -26.81 8.76 -23.25
N LEU A 26 -25.67 9.28 -23.70
CA LEU A 26 -25.61 10.39 -24.65
C LEU A 26 -26.25 10.00 -26.00
N ASN A 27 -25.90 8.83 -26.53
CA ASN A 27 -26.49 8.32 -27.78
C ASN A 27 -28.00 8.12 -27.66
N ALA A 28 -28.50 7.65 -26.51
CA ALA A 28 -29.93 7.47 -26.26
C ALA A 28 -30.69 8.81 -26.19
N TYR A 29 -30.07 9.86 -25.65
CA TYR A 29 -30.60 11.22 -25.67
C TYR A 29 -30.64 11.81 -27.08
N LEU A 30 -29.56 11.67 -27.85
CA LEU A 30 -29.50 12.13 -29.24
C LEU A 30 -30.51 11.41 -30.14
N ALA A 31 -30.80 10.14 -29.85
CA ALA A 31 -31.85 9.36 -30.51
C ALA A 31 -33.28 9.74 -30.07
N GLY A 32 -33.44 10.66 -29.11
CA GLY A 32 -34.75 11.09 -28.59
C GLY A 32 -35.46 10.05 -27.71
N THR A 33 -34.77 8.98 -27.31
CA THR A 33 -35.34 7.89 -26.49
C THR A 33 -35.35 8.20 -24.99
N VAL A 34 -34.60 9.21 -24.58
CA VAL A 34 -34.45 9.66 -23.18
C VAL A 34 -34.70 11.16 -23.14
N ASP A 35 -35.45 11.63 -22.15
CA ASP A 35 -35.69 13.06 -21.93
C ASP A 35 -34.54 13.71 -21.14
N GLU A 36 -34.46 15.04 -21.20
CA GLU A 36 -33.36 15.78 -20.59
C GLU A 36 -33.30 15.64 -19.06
N ALA A 37 -34.47 15.47 -18.42
CA ALA A 37 -34.55 15.21 -16.98
C ALA A 37 -33.92 13.87 -16.60
N THR A 38 -34.20 12.79 -17.36
CA THR A 38 -33.61 11.47 -17.12
C THR A 38 -32.13 11.43 -17.48
N LEU A 39 -31.71 12.14 -18.53
CA LEU A 39 -30.29 12.31 -18.88
C LEU A 39 -29.52 12.94 -17.72
N SER A 40 -29.98 14.10 -17.24
CA SER A 40 -29.32 14.87 -16.18
C SER A 40 -29.17 14.04 -14.89
N ALA A 41 -30.23 13.37 -14.46
CA ALA A 41 -30.21 12.52 -13.28
C ALA A 41 -29.22 11.35 -13.40
N LYS A 42 -29.26 10.62 -14.52
CA LYS A 42 -28.36 9.47 -14.76
C LYS A 42 -26.91 9.91 -14.95
N GLN A 43 -26.69 11.06 -15.58
CA GLN A 43 -25.35 11.59 -15.77
C GLN A 43 -24.72 12.07 -14.46
N SER A 44 -25.51 12.66 -13.55
CA SER A 44 -25.05 12.97 -12.20
C SER A 44 -24.63 11.70 -11.45
N ALA A 45 -25.47 10.67 -11.45
CA ALA A 45 -25.16 9.41 -10.78
C ALA A 45 -23.90 8.72 -11.33
N LEU A 46 -23.73 8.70 -12.66
CA LEU A 46 -22.52 8.15 -13.30
C LEU A 46 -21.27 8.98 -13.03
N ARG A 47 -21.40 10.29 -12.84
CA ARG A 47 -20.28 11.15 -12.41
C ARG A 47 -19.87 10.86 -10.98
N ASP A 48 -20.83 10.74 -10.07
CA ASP A 48 -20.57 10.43 -8.66
C ASP A 48 -19.95 9.03 -8.50
N GLU A 49 -20.38 8.07 -9.31
CA GLU A 49 -19.75 6.75 -9.33
C GLU A 49 -18.32 6.82 -9.91
N GLY A 50 -18.12 7.62 -10.96
CA GLY A 50 -16.81 7.85 -11.57
C GLY A 50 -15.81 8.46 -10.59
N THR A 51 -16.22 9.45 -9.79
CA THR A 51 -15.35 10.06 -8.77
C THR A 51 -14.98 9.06 -7.68
N GLN A 52 -15.93 8.25 -7.21
CA GLN A 52 -15.65 7.20 -6.22
C GLN A 52 -14.66 6.15 -6.72
N VAL A 53 -14.78 5.73 -7.98
CA VAL A 53 -13.85 4.77 -8.61
C VAL A 53 -12.46 5.41 -8.78
N ALA A 54 -12.39 6.67 -9.21
CA ALA A 54 -11.14 7.41 -9.36
C ALA A 54 -10.41 7.58 -8.01
N ASP A 55 -11.13 7.96 -6.95
CA ASP A 55 -10.59 8.07 -5.59
C ASP A 55 -10.07 6.73 -5.07
N SER A 56 -10.79 5.65 -5.36
CA SER A 56 -10.38 4.29 -4.98
C SER A 56 -9.12 3.85 -5.71
N LEU A 57 -8.99 4.18 -7.00
CA LEU A 57 -7.77 3.94 -7.78
C LEU A 57 -6.59 4.76 -7.25
N ALA A 58 -6.79 6.03 -6.93
CA ALA A 58 -5.74 6.90 -6.38
C ALA A 58 -5.20 6.38 -5.04
N ARG A 59 -6.09 5.90 -4.15
CA ARG A 59 -5.71 5.27 -2.86
C ARG A 59 -4.93 3.97 -3.03
N LEU A 60 -5.19 3.22 -4.11
CA LEU A 60 -4.45 1.99 -4.41
C LEU A 60 -3.09 2.30 -5.05
N ALA A 61 -2.99 3.36 -5.84
CA ALA A 61 -1.73 3.80 -6.45
C ALA A 61 -0.70 4.21 -5.39
N THR A 62 -1.12 5.02 -4.40
CA THR A 62 -0.24 5.43 -3.29
C THR A 62 0.20 4.28 -2.38
N ALA A 63 -0.55 3.17 -2.38
CA ALA A 63 -0.25 1.98 -1.58
C ALA A 63 0.49 0.87 -2.35
N GLY A 64 0.65 1.00 -3.67
CA GLY A 64 0.89 -0.16 -4.55
C GLY A 64 2.05 -0.05 -5.54
N GLU A 65 2.53 1.14 -5.87
CA GLU A 65 3.68 1.29 -6.78
C GLU A 65 4.99 1.29 -6.01
N PHE A 66 5.60 0.11 -5.90
CA PHE A 66 7.01 0.00 -5.54
C PHE A 66 7.86 0.51 -6.70
N GLN A 67 8.56 1.62 -6.47
CA GLN A 67 9.57 2.09 -7.39
C GLN A 67 10.83 1.23 -7.26
N PRO A 68 11.68 1.16 -8.30
CA PRO A 68 12.98 0.49 -8.20
C PRO A 68 13.84 1.01 -7.03
N GLU A 69 13.68 2.29 -6.68
CA GLU A 69 14.34 2.91 -5.52
C GLU A 69 13.90 2.31 -4.19
N ASP A 70 12.65 1.86 -4.07
CA ASP A 70 12.13 1.22 -2.87
C ASP A 70 12.81 -0.12 -2.62
N VAL A 71 13.22 -0.83 -3.69
CA VAL A 71 13.99 -2.07 -3.57
C VAL A 71 15.38 -1.78 -3.00
N ARG A 72 16.03 -0.72 -3.48
CA ARG A 72 17.35 -0.30 -2.97
C ARG A 72 17.28 0.09 -1.49
N VAL A 73 16.25 0.86 -1.12
CA VAL A 73 15.99 1.22 0.28
C VAL A 73 15.70 -0.01 1.13
N ALA A 74 14.87 -0.94 0.64
CA ALA A 74 14.57 -2.18 1.35
C ALA A 74 15.82 -3.03 1.59
N LEU A 75 16.70 -3.15 0.59
CA LEU A 75 17.98 -3.86 0.71
C LEU A 75 18.90 -3.17 1.73
N ALA A 76 19.02 -1.85 1.68
CA ALA A 76 19.84 -1.10 2.63
C ALA A 76 19.32 -1.24 4.07
N VAL A 77 18.00 -1.18 4.28
CA VAL A 77 17.38 -1.39 5.60
C VAL A 77 17.59 -2.83 6.08
N PHE A 78 17.50 -3.81 5.18
CA PHE A 78 17.75 -5.21 5.51
C PHE A 78 19.21 -5.44 5.92
N GLU A 79 20.17 -4.95 5.14
CA GLU A 79 21.60 -5.03 5.45
C GLU A 79 21.93 -4.33 6.78
N PHE A 80 21.38 -3.13 6.99
CA PHE A 80 21.49 -2.43 8.26
C PHE A 80 20.95 -3.28 9.42
N ALA A 81 19.78 -3.91 9.26
CA ALA A 81 19.20 -4.73 10.32
C ALA A 81 20.04 -5.98 10.66
N GLN A 82 20.72 -6.58 9.67
CA GLN A 82 21.64 -7.70 9.90
C GLN A 82 22.89 -7.26 10.69
N ASN A 83 23.43 -6.08 10.37
CA ASN A 83 24.66 -5.56 10.97
C ASN A 83 24.41 -4.65 12.19
N ALA A 84 23.15 -4.39 12.55
CA ALA A 84 22.76 -3.40 13.56
C ALA A 84 23.44 -3.63 14.92
N ALA A 85 23.66 -4.88 15.33
CA ALA A 85 24.33 -5.20 16.60
C ALA A 85 25.82 -4.86 16.59
N GLU A 86 26.49 -4.99 15.45
CA GLU A 86 27.90 -4.61 15.31
C GLU A 86 28.05 -3.10 15.24
N ILE A 87 27.23 -2.44 14.42
CA ILE A 87 27.16 -0.98 14.32
C ILE A 87 26.89 -0.37 15.71
N TRP A 88 25.90 -0.90 16.43
CA TRP A 88 25.59 -0.45 17.79
C TRP A 88 26.78 -0.53 18.74
N ARG A 89 27.58 -1.60 18.68
CA ARG A 89 28.73 -1.77 19.58
C ARG A 89 29.84 -0.75 19.28
N GLY A 90 30.09 -0.45 18.01
CA GLY A 90 31.08 0.54 17.57
C GLY A 90 30.61 1.99 17.71
N SER A 91 29.30 2.23 17.83
CA SER A 91 28.71 3.57 17.80
C SER A 91 28.83 4.38 19.09
N LYS A 92 28.91 5.71 18.91
CA LYS A 92 28.87 6.71 19.98
C LYS A 92 27.46 6.89 20.53
N MET A 93 27.34 7.56 21.67
CA MET A 93 26.03 7.75 22.35
C MET A 93 24.98 8.46 21.48
N LEU A 94 25.39 9.45 20.67
CA LEU A 94 24.48 10.16 19.77
C LEU A 94 23.94 9.24 18.67
N GLU A 95 24.83 8.50 18.00
CA GLU A 95 24.47 7.53 16.96
C GLU A 95 23.56 6.43 17.51
N LYS A 96 23.83 5.95 18.74
CA LYS A 96 22.95 5.01 19.45
C LYS A 96 21.54 5.58 19.66
N ARG A 97 21.44 6.86 20.02
CA ARG A 97 20.13 7.51 20.18
C ARG A 97 19.39 7.61 18.84
N GLU A 98 20.08 7.99 17.78
CA GLU A 98 19.51 8.06 16.43
C GLU A 98 19.07 6.69 15.91
N MET A 99 19.84 5.64 16.17
CA MET A 99 19.46 4.27 15.86
C MET A 99 18.18 3.87 16.61
N LEU A 100 18.09 4.18 17.90
CA LEU A 100 16.87 3.91 18.67
C LEU A 100 15.68 4.70 18.13
N GLU A 101 15.82 5.98 17.79
CA GLU A 101 14.75 6.80 17.20
C GLU A 101 14.30 6.29 15.83
N SER A 102 15.22 5.69 15.06
CA SER A 102 14.92 5.11 13.76
C SER A 102 14.18 3.77 13.88
N VAL A 103 14.58 2.92 14.83
CA VAL A 103 14.07 1.55 14.98
C VAL A 103 12.85 1.45 15.88
N SER A 104 12.73 2.30 16.91
CA SER A 104 11.60 2.28 17.84
C SER A 104 10.51 3.27 17.44
N LEU A 105 9.26 2.81 17.49
CA LEU A 105 8.06 3.63 17.35
C LEU A 105 7.69 4.24 18.70
N ASN A 106 7.62 3.41 19.75
CA ASN A 106 7.33 3.82 21.12
C ASN A 106 8.23 3.06 22.11
N ARG A 107 8.57 3.71 23.21
CA ARG A 107 9.32 3.11 24.33
C ARG A 107 8.58 3.42 25.61
N MET A 108 7.94 2.41 26.20
CA MET A 108 7.23 2.53 27.46
C MET A 108 8.03 1.84 28.56
N LEU A 109 8.34 2.59 29.61
CA LEU A 109 8.95 2.06 30.83
C LEU A 109 7.82 1.84 31.84
N GLY A 110 7.47 0.58 32.08
CA GLY A 110 6.67 0.18 33.23
C GLY A 110 7.56 0.02 34.47
N ASP A 111 6.99 -0.50 35.55
CA ASP A 111 7.63 -0.61 36.87
C ASP A 111 9.02 -1.29 36.82
N VAL A 112 9.14 -2.44 36.14
CA VAL A 112 10.41 -3.16 35.94
C VAL A 112 10.59 -3.64 34.49
N THR A 113 9.74 -3.18 33.57
CA THR A 113 9.70 -3.71 32.20
C THR A 113 9.76 -2.60 31.18
N LEU A 114 10.76 -2.68 30.29
CA LEU A 114 10.86 -1.83 29.12
C LEU A 114 10.18 -2.51 27.93
N VAL A 115 9.08 -1.94 27.47
CA VAL A 115 8.37 -2.37 26.26
C VAL A 115 8.77 -1.44 25.11
N VAL A 116 9.41 -2.00 24.08
CA VAL A 116 9.80 -1.28 22.87
C VAL A 116 8.94 -1.75 21.71
N GLU A 117 8.10 -0.86 21.20
CA GLU A 117 7.38 -1.07 19.96
C GLU A 117 8.29 -0.70 18.80
N LYS A 118 8.49 -1.63 17.86
CA LYS A 118 9.38 -1.40 16.70
C LYS A 118 8.60 -0.76 15.56
N ARG A 119 9.23 0.18 14.86
CA ARG A 119 8.66 0.79 13.65
C ARG A 119 8.72 -0.23 12.50
N LYS A 120 7.76 -0.18 11.57
CA LYS A 120 7.89 -0.91 10.30
C LYS A 120 9.06 -0.33 9.49
N PRO A 121 9.92 -1.14 8.86
CA PRO A 121 9.78 -2.59 8.63
C PRO A 121 10.41 -3.49 9.72
N PHE A 122 11.04 -2.95 10.76
CA PHE A 122 11.76 -3.74 11.78
C PHE A 122 10.86 -4.68 12.59
N ASP A 123 9.60 -4.31 12.80
CA ASP A 123 8.61 -5.18 13.44
C ASP A 123 8.38 -6.50 12.67
N GLU A 124 8.29 -6.42 11.34
CA GLU A 124 8.14 -7.60 10.47
C GLU A 124 9.40 -8.48 10.49
N LEU A 125 10.59 -7.88 10.63
CA LEU A 125 11.85 -8.63 10.76
C LEU A 125 11.93 -9.42 12.07
N VAL A 126 11.39 -8.90 13.17
CA VAL A 126 11.35 -9.60 14.47
C VAL A 126 10.39 -10.78 14.43
N LYS A 127 9.25 -10.62 13.74
CA LYS A 127 8.23 -11.66 13.63
C LYS A 127 8.69 -12.91 12.89
N ARG A 128 9.91 -12.91 12.32
CA ARG A 128 10.56 -13.99 11.54
C ARG A 128 9.57 -14.63 10.56
N PRO A 129 9.62 -14.28 9.25
CA PRO A 129 8.85 -15.00 8.26
C PRO A 129 9.10 -16.51 8.41
N LEU A 130 8.03 -17.30 8.51
CA LEU A 130 8.11 -18.76 8.48
C LEU A 130 8.68 -19.16 7.12
N VAL A 131 10.00 -19.24 7.02
CA VAL A 131 10.66 -19.82 5.85
C VAL A 131 10.51 -21.33 6.00
N THR A 132 9.47 -21.89 5.40
CA THR A 132 9.43 -23.32 5.11
C THR A 132 10.50 -23.59 4.06
N THR A 133 11.72 -23.88 4.51
CA THR A 133 12.77 -24.38 3.63
C THR A 133 12.38 -25.77 3.16
N SER A 134 11.61 -25.85 2.07
CA SER A 134 11.45 -27.07 1.26
C SER A 134 12.73 -27.32 0.45
N ARG A 135 13.85 -27.49 1.15
CA ARG A 135 15.12 -27.94 0.59
C ARG A 135 15.62 -29.09 1.45
N ASP A 136 14.83 -30.16 1.45
CA ASP A 136 15.25 -31.49 1.87
C ASP A 136 14.66 -32.48 0.88
N ASP A 137 15.11 -32.38 -0.37
CA ASP A 137 14.89 -33.38 -1.41
C ASP A 137 15.80 -33.06 -2.61
N ARG A 138 17.06 -33.49 -2.51
CA ARG A 138 17.89 -34.01 -3.62
C ARG A 138 19.29 -34.40 -3.13
N ASN A 139 19.46 -35.72 -3.07
CA ASN A 139 20.67 -36.54 -3.22
C ASN A 139 21.74 -36.51 -2.14
#